data_AF-A0A956FR29-F1
#
_entry.id   AF-A0A956FR29-F1
#
_cell.length_a   1.000
_cell.length_b   1.000
_cell.length_c   1.000
_cell.angle_alpha   90.00
_cell.angle_beta   90.00
_cell.angle_gamma   90.00
#
_symmetry.space_group_name_H-M   'P 1'
#
loop_
_entity.id
_entity.type
_entity.pdbx_description
1 polymer ?
#
loop_
_entity_poly.entity_id
_entity_poly.type
_entity_poly.pdbx_seq_one_letter_code
_entity_poly.pdbx_strand_id
1 'polypeptide(L)'
;AGSKLKKAQSLGITVHDEAVLKALVDQAPAEAAAAEGAAKKEEEVAASTPVAAFSGKSIALTGKFTTMTRAAAKKVLTEAGATVGSGVTKKTDLLIHGEDAGSKLDKAESLGVAVMTEAAMVELLQAGGAGSAELAGADAKLAAKAAEDAGAGEIKAAVAELREFVRALKRRKDIHVSIASLGRKAGKARLEALRHRELPPALIDLYAEIDGIHVEWRFIEPSGGGCIRVPPVSQWTRFTGDDNHYMNFGDDREALLLDEITPEGNTWIVRDRGAKGDDFEIIFASAAEGADGVIAASSIAEYLRAAMASGFVAYWPRCFRPSPYVSYAEQEAEVTRFCAPPVTPEKIRAGKRVQFSYFSEGGRGEVIAAQDAKPCRLSEFAGAKFAEVRLDLGGAAWIPLKWMKATAKVDAYERLRDPSFDLLAAARADLSALLADVARAIGPLFSYTTRSFGVIPDNARRAAGILATRPFAEAIALVCELTALSEAAKIGRESWIALEKTGDEFSAAEFARCSWRFLPRDVFLGLFGGLVVLAHVESAARGVPGRELVDAASVERLAALEDAKALRSALTAEAPLAAPRWSYSDDDQAGELGLPKGADVLLGTGY
;
A
#
# COMPACT_ATOMS: atom_id res chain seq x y z
N ALA A 1 -1.19 -40.60 11.98
CA ALA A 1 0.22 -40.56 12.43
C ALA A 1 1.22 -41.20 11.46
N GLY A 2 0.88 -42.27 10.72
CA GLY A 2 1.88 -43.10 10.02
C GLY A 2 2.65 -42.51 8.82
N SER A 3 2.06 -41.65 7.97
CA SER A 3 2.75 -41.15 6.77
C SER A 3 3.78 -40.06 7.06
N LYS A 4 3.51 -39.20 8.04
CA LYS A 4 4.43 -38.13 8.47
C LYS A 4 5.59 -38.67 9.31
N LEU A 5 5.34 -39.69 10.14
CA LEU A 5 6.36 -40.34 10.95
C LEU A 5 7.41 -41.04 10.08
N LYS A 6 6.97 -41.79 9.05
CA LYS A 6 7.87 -42.44 8.08
C LYS A 6 8.72 -41.43 7.32
N LYS A 7 8.16 -40.26 6.98
CA LYS A 7 8.90 -39.19 6.30
C LYS A 7 9.92 -38.51 7.22
N ALA A 8 9.60 -38.27 8.48
CA ALA A 8 10.54 -37.73 9.47
C ALA A 8 11.71 -38.69 9.71
N GLN A 9 11.45 -39.99 9.84
CA GLN A 9 12.47 -41.02 9.97
C GLN A 9 13.37 -41.12 8.72
N SER A 10 12.80 -41.00 7.51
CA SER A 10 13.60 -40.99 6.27
C SER A 10 14.49 -39.76 6.10
N LEU A 11 14.22 -38.69 6.84
CA LEU A 11 14.97 -37.43 6.81
C LEU A 11 15.93 -37.30 8.00
N GLY A 12 16.08 -38.33 8.84
CA GLY A 12 16.93 -38.29 10.03
C GLY A 12 16.43 -37.32 11.11
N ILE A 13 15.17 -36.90 11.05
CA ILE A 13 14.59 -35.95 12.00
C ILE A 13 14.24 -36.70 13.29
N THR A 14 14.83 -36.26 14.41
CA THR A 14 14.52 -36.79 15.73
C THR A 14 13.05 -36.54 16.07
N VAL A 15 12.33 -37.62 16.36
CA VAL A 15 10.91 -37.56 16.74
C VAL A 15 10.81 -37.72 18.25
N HIS A 16 10.23 -36.72 18.91
CA HIS A 16 9.96 -36.72 20.34
C HIS A 16 8.50 -37.04 20.61
N ASP A 17 8.22 -37.66 21.75
CA ASP A 17 6.86 -37.86 22.24
C ASP A 17 6.38 -36.64 23.05
N GLU A 18 5.10 -36.66 23.38
CA GLU A 18 4.44 -35.57 24.13
C GLU A 18 5.01 -35.42 25.54
N ALA A 19 5.60 -36.47 26.13
CA ALA A 19 6.21 -36.41 27.46
C ALA A 19 7.49 -35.58 27.45
N VAL A 20 8.30 -35.68 26.39
CA VAL A 20 9.50 -34.84 26.20
C VAL A 20 9.12 -33.38 25.98
N LEU A 21 8.05 -33.12 25.24
CA LEU A 21 7.57 -31.75 25.01
C LEU A 21 7.11 -31.10 26.33
N LYS A 22 6.43 -31.87 27.17
CA LYS A 22 5.95 -31.42 28.48
C LYS A 22 7.11 -31.15 29.44
N ALA A 23 8.13 -32.00 29.44
CA ALA A 23 9.36 -31.78 30.23
C ALA A 23 10.14 -30.52 29.79
N LEU A 24 10.13 -30.18 28.51
CA LEU A 24 10.76 -28.96 27.99
C LEU A 24 9.99 -27.69 28.34
N VAL A 25 8.65 -27.78 28.40
CA VAL A 25 7.77 -26.64 28.73
C VAL A 25 7.74 -26.38 30.24
N ASP A 26 7.82 -27.42 31.07
CA ASP A 26 7.79 -27.31 32.53
C ASP A 26 9.13 -26.82 33.13
N GLN A 27 10.18 -26.63 32.32
CA GLN A 27 11.52 -26.18 32.73
C GLN A 27 11.85 -24.70 32.45
N ALA A 28 10.85 -23.82 32.32
CA ALA A 28 11.08 -22.38 32.36
C ALA A 28 9.99 -21.66 33.17
N PRO A 29 10.27 -20.65 34.02
CA PRO A 29 11.54 -19.94 34.26
C PRO A 29 11.90 -19.72 35.75
N ALA A 30 13.18 -19.90 36.13
CA ALA A 30 13.84 -19.17 37.23
C ALA A 30 15.32 -19.58 37.29
N GLU A 31 16.20 -18.73 36.76
CA GLU A 31 17.56 -18.45 37.26
C GLU A 31 18.34 -17.65 36.20
N ALA A 32 17.99 -16.35 36.14
CA ALA A 32 19.03 -15.35 36.07
C ALA A 32 19.70 -15.32 37.46
N ALA A 33 21.03 -15.43 37.49
CA ALA A 33 21.94 -15.49 38.64
C ALA A 33 22.36 -16.90 39.08
N ALA A 34 23.70 -17.07 39.12
CA ALA A 34 24.51 -18.16 39.68
C ALA A 34 24.78 -19.39 38.78
N ALA A 35 25.91 -19.34 38.06
CA ALA A 35 26.78 -20.50 37.82
C ALA A 35 28.12 -20.01 37.18
N GLU A 36 29.01 -19.40 37.97
CA GLU A 36 30.21 -20.13 38.41
C GLU A 36 29.91 -21.55 38.89
N GLY A 37 30.55 -22.54 38.26
CA GLY A 37 30.76 -23.84 38.87
C GLY A 37 30.20 -25.04 38.11
N ALA A 38 31.13 -25.88 37.67
CA ALA A 38 30.99 -27.33 37.51
C ALA A 38 30.28 -27.88 36.24
N ALA A 39 31.01 -27.93 35.13
CA ALA A 39 30.94 -29.07 34.23
C ALA A 39 32.18 -29.96 34.46
N LYS A 40 31.96 -31.19 34.97
CA LYS A 40 32.99 -32.23 35.08
C LYS A 40 32.43 -33.60 34.69
N LYS A 41 32.92 -34.10 33.55
CA LYS A 41 33.23 -35.50 33.16
C LYS A 41 33.48 -35.45 31.65
N GLU A 42 34.70 -35.16 31.17
CA GLU A 42 35.92 -35.99 31.20
C GLU A 42 35.66 -37.44 30.75
N GLU A 43 35.84 -37.66 29.45
CA GLU A 43 36.57 -38.82 28.93
C GLU A 43 37.69 -38.28 28.03
N GLU A 44 38.80 -37.96 28.71
CA GLU A 44 40.20 -38.10 28.33
C GLU A 44 40.58 -38.14 26.83
N VAL A 45 41.03 -37.00 26.30
CA VAL A 45 42.16 -36.95 25.36
C VAL A 45 43.13 -35.88 25.84
N ALA A 46 44.39 -36.31 26.00
CA ALA A 46 45.41 -35.65 26.78
C ALA A 46 45.70 -34.20 26.38
N ALA A 47 46.00 -33.40 27.40
CA ALA A 47 46.56 -32.06 27.27
C ALA A 47 47.78 -32.06 26.34
N SER A 48 47.72 -31.28 25.27
CA SER A 48 48.89 -30.76 24.58
C SER A 48 48.67 -29.29 24.32
N THR A 49 49.72 -28.50 24.55
CA THR A 49 49.83 -27.06 24.37
C THR A 49 49.09 -26.59 23.11
N PRO A 50 48.40 -25.43 23.08
CA PRO A 50 47.58 -24.98 21.95
C PRO A 50 48.31 -24.79 20.59
N VAL A 51 49.64 -24.99 20.53
CA VAL A 51 50.43 -25.23 19.31
C VAL A 51 50.11 -26.60 18.65
N ALA A 52 49.54 -27.54 19.38
CA ALA A 52 49.25 -28.92 18.94
C ALA A 52 48.00 -29.04 18.05
N ALA A 53 47.15 -28.02 17.96
CA ALA A 53 45.91 -28.08 17.17
C ALA A 53 46.18 -28.21 15.66
N PHE A 54 47.27 -27.61 15.17
CA PHE A 54 47.66 -27.56 13.76
C PHE A 54 48.98 -28.30 13.47
N SER A 55 49.80 -28.57 14.50
CA SER A 55 51.07 -29.27 14.36
C SER A 55 50.92 -30.65 13.69
N GLY A 56 51.69 -30.89 12.63
CA GLY A 56 51.72 -32.16 11.90
C GLY A 56 50.55 -32.40 10.93
N LYS A 57 49.56 -31.50 10.86
CA LYS A 57 48.39 -31.65 9.97
C LYS A 57 48.63 -31.08 8.58
N SER A 58 48.08 -31.74 7.56
CA SER A 58 48.01 -31.22 6.18
C SER A 58 46.76 -30.37 5.99
N ILE A 59 46.93 -29.06 5.77
CA ILE A 59 45.84 -28.09 5.69
C ILE A 59 45.68 -27.55 4.27
N ALA A 60 44.46 -27.46 3.76
CA ALA A 60 44.14 -26.72 2.55
C ALA A 60 43.42 -25.41 2.91
N LEU A 61 43.69 -24.33 2.17
CA LEU A 61 42.99 -23.04 2.32
C LEU A 61 42.09 -22.78 1.12
N THR A 62 40.83 -22.39 1.33
CA THR A 62 39.92 -21.96 0.26
C THR A 62 39.13 -20.70 0.63
N GLY A 63 38.60 -20.00 -0.37
CA GLY A 63 37.87 -18.75 -0.16
C GLY A 63 38.72 -17.51 0.11
N LYS A 64 38.04 -16.40 0.42
CA LYS A 64 38.62 -15.09 0.79
C LYS A 64 38.54 -14.91 2.31
N PHE A 65 39.67 -14.59 2.93
CA PHE A 65 39.82 -14.43 4.37
C PHE A 65 39.63 -12.96 4.75
N THR A 66 38.87 -12.71 5.82
CA THR A 66 38.48 -11.38 6.30
C THR A 66 39.53 -10.79 7.26
N THR A 67 40.20 -11.63 8.04
CA THR A 67 41.14 -11.19 9.08
C THR A 67 42.52 -10.88 8.52
N MET A 68 42.99 -11.69 7.56
CA MET A 68 44.33 -11.65 7.00
C MET A 68 44.38 -12.12 5.54
N THR A 69 45.50 -11.88 4.86
CA THR A 69 45.70 -12.42 3.50
C THR A 69 45.91 -13.94 3.53
N ARG A 70 45.57 -14.66 2.46
CA ARG A 70 45.86 -16.11 2.35
C ARG A 70 47.35 -16.44 2.53
N ALA A 71 48.24 -15.53 2.12
CA ALA A 71 49.67 -15.67 2.32
C ALA A 71 50.05 -15.55 3.81
N ALA A 72 49.44 -14.61 4.54
CA ALA A 72 49.59 -14.47 5.98
C ALA A 72 49.02 -15.70 6.72
N ALA A 73 47.81 -16.17 6.36
CA ALA A 73 47.23 -17.38 6.94
C ALA A 73 48.13 -18.61 6.72
N LYS A 74 48.70 -18.75 5.52
CA LYS A 74 49.67 -19.81 5.24
C LYS A 74 50.91 -19.71 6.13
N LYS A 75 51.44 -18.51 6.33
CA LYS A 75 52.61 -18.25 7.19
C LYS A 75 52.31 -18.65 8.64
N VAL A 76 51.23 -18.13 9.21
CA VAL A 76 50.86 -18.39 10.62
C VAL A 76 50.56 -19.87 10.87
N LEU A 77 49.86 -20.55 9.96
CA LEU A 77 49.61 -22.00 10.07
C LEU A 77 50.91 -22.82 9.97
N THR A 78 51.86 -22.39 9.15
CA THR A 78 53.18 -23.06 9.03
C THR A 78 54.00 -22.84 10.31
N GLU A 79 53.95 -21.64 10.90
CA GLU A 79 54.57 -21.34 12.20
C GLU A 79 53.95 -22.16 13.34
N ALA A 80 52.65 -22.47 13.25
CA ALA A 80 51.94 -23.39 14.14
C ALA A 80 52.21 -24.89 13.85
N GLY A 81 53.15 -25.21 12.95
CA GLY A 81 53.59 -26.58 12.67
C GLY A 81 52.77 -27.36 11.63
N ALA A 82 51.86 -26.71 10.90
CA ALA A 82 51.06 -27.35 9.85
C ALA A 82 51.76 -27.35 8.49
N THR A 83 51.37 -28.29 7.63
CA THR A 83 51.77 -28.32 6.20
C THR A 83 50.64 -27.81 5.33
N VAL A 84 50.76 -26.59 4.77
CA VAL A 84 49.70 -25.97 3.96
C VAL A 84 49.82 -26.28 2.46
N GLY A 85 48.88 -27.06 1.93
CA GLY A 85 48.78 -27.45 0.52
C GLY A 85 47.82 -26.56 -0.31
N SER A 86 47.97 -26.61 -1.64
CA SER A 86 47.19 -25.80 -2.59
C SER A 86 45.83 -26.41 -3.02
N GLY A 87 45.58 -27.67 -2.69
CA GLY A 87 44.41 -28.43 -3.10
C GLY A 87 43.96 -29.47 -2.08
N VAL A 88 42.70 -29.88 -2.20
CA VAL A 88 42.08 -30.91 -1.34
C VAL A 88 42.34 -32.29 -1.94
N THR A 89 43.00 -33.16 -1.16
CA THR A 89 43.31 -34.55 -1.49
C THR A 89 42.86 -35.47 -0.35
N LYS A 90 42.86 -36.78 -0.55
CA LYS A 90 42.60 -37.77 0.53
C LYS A 90 43.61 -37.72 1.68
N LYS A 91 44.77 -37.08 1.48
CA LYS A 91 45.82 -36.89 2.51
C LYS A 91 45.69 -35.55 3.25
N THR A 92 44.70 -34.73 2.88
CA THR A 92 44.44 -33.47 3.55
C THR A 92 43.65 -33.75 4.82
N ASP A 93 44.17 -33.31 5.96
CA ASP A 93 43.55 -33.53 7.27
C ASP A 93 42.47 -32.48 7.57
N LEU A 94 42.66 -31.25 7.07
CA LEU A 94 41.78 -30.12 7.38
C LEU A 94 41.67 -29.15 6.18
N LEU A 95 40.45 -28.72 5.83
CA LEU A 95 40.18 -27.59 4.95
C LEU A 95 39.76 -26.39 5.78
N ILE A 96 40.53 -25.31 5.74
CA ILE A 96 40.13 -24.04 6.32
C ILE A 96 39.54 -23.15 5.21
N HIS A 97 38.36 -22.58 5.45
CA HIS A 97 37.67 -21.77 4.46
C HIS A 97 37.27 -20.38 4.96
N GLY A 98 37.41 -19.40 4.06
CA GLY A 98 36.78 -18.07 4.14
C GLY A 98 35.56 -17.97 3.20
N GLU A 99 35.17 -16.76 2.83
CA GLU A 99 34.05 -16.50 1.90
C GLU A 99 34.28 -17.13 0.52
N ASP A 100 33.19 -17.44 -0.21
CA ASP A 100 33.27 -17.96 -1.58
C ASP A 100 34.16 -19.23 -1.72
N ALA A 101 34.11 -20.11 -0.73
CA ALA A 101 34.90 -21.34 -0.64
C ALA A 101 34.77 -22.25 -1.88
N GLY A 102 33.62 -22.20 -2.55
CA GLY A 102 33.34 -22.79 -3.86
C GLY A 102 33.52 -24.31 -3.93
N SER A 103 33.76 -24.81 -5.15
CA SER A 103 33.87 -26.24 -5.51
C SER A 103 34.97 -27.04 -4.78
N LYS A 104 35.81 -26.40 -3.96
CA LYS A 104 36.77 -27.08 -3.08
C LYS A 104 36.18 -27.50 -1.74
N LEU A 105 35.15 -26.80 -1.25
CA LEU A 105 34.41 -27.19 -0.06
C LEU A 105 33.65 -28.50 -0.32
N ASP A 106 32.88 -28.54 -1.42
CA ASP A 106 32.16 -29.74 -1.88
C ASP A 106 33.11 -30.94 -2.07
N LYS A 107 34.33 -30.68 -2.55
CA LYS A 107 35.37 -31.70 -2.73
C LYS A 107 35.95 -32.21 -1.40
N ALA A 108 36.02 -31.37 -0.36
CA ALA A 108 36.48 -31.79 0.97
C ALA A 108 35.41 -32.62 1.69
N GLU A 109 34.15 -32.19 1.62
CA GLU A 109 33.02 -32.94 2.18
C GLU A 109 32.89 -34.33 1.54
N SER A 110 32.99 -34.42 0.20
CA SER A 110 32.94 -35.70 -0.52
C SER A 110 34.13 -36.64 -0.26
N LEU A 111 35.26 -36.11 0.22
CA LEU A 111 36.44 -36.88 0.59
C LEU A 111 36.54 -37.17 2.10
N GLY A 112 35.57 -36.70 2.91
CA GLY A 112 35.57 -36.86 4.36
C GLY A 112 36.66 -36.07 5.09
N VAL A 113 37.16 -34.99 4.48
CA VAL A 113 38.18 -34.11 5.06
C VAL A 113 37.50 -33.17 6.06
N ALA A 114 38.09 -32.98 7.25
CA ALA A 114 37.54 -32.07 8.25
C ALA A 114 37.51 -30.63 7.72
N VAL A 115 36.47 -29.86 8.05
CA VAL A 115 36.28 -28.48 7.58
C VAL A 115 36.27 -27.53 8.78
N MET A 116 36.94 -26.38 8.66
CA MET A 116 37.04 -25.36 9.70
C MET A 116 36.88 -23.96 9.10
N THR A 117 36.18 -23.09 9.82
CA THR A 117 36.00 -21.68 9.42
C THR A 117 37.24 -20.85 9.76
N GLU A 118 37.40 -19.72 9.09
CA GLU A 118 38.43 -18.73 9.46
C GLU A 118 38.35 -18.30 10.93
N ALA A 119 37.14 -18.11 11.48
CA ALA A 119 36.96 -17.70 12.87
C ALA A 119 37.53 -18.74 13.86
N ALA A 120 37.22 -20.01 13.66
CA ALA A 120 37.75 -21.11 14.48
C ALA A 120 39.27 -21.27 14.34
N MET A 121 39.82 -20.98 13.14
CA MET A 121 41.27 -20.93 12.95
C MET A 121 41.91 -19.83 13.79
N VAL A 122 41.36 -18.61 13.76
CA VAL A 122 41.87 -17.45 14.49
C VAL A 122 41.87 -17.70 15.99
N GLU A 123 40.77 -18.24 16.53
CA GLU A 123 40.63 -18.57 17.96
C GLU A 123 41.71 -19.56 18.43
N LEU A 124 41.94 -20.64 17.66
CA LEU A 124 42.95 -21.65 17.98
C LEU A 124 44.38 -21.11 17.86
N LEU A 125 44.65 -20.23 16.88
CA LEU A 125 45.97 -19.62 16.70
C LEU A 125 46.30 -18.59 17.80
N GLN A 126 45.31 -17.81 18.23
CA GLN A 126 45.44 -16.86 19.35
C GLN A 126 45.68 -17.61 20.67
N ALA A 127 44.92 -18.67 20.93
CA ALA A 127 45.14 -19.54 22.09
C ALA A 127 46.55 -20.17 22.07
N GLY A 128 47.07 -20.47 20.88
CA GLY A 128 48.40 -21.05 20.64
C GLY A 128 49.58 -20.06 20.67
N GLY A 129 49.32 -18.76 20.72
CA GLY A 129 50.35 -17.72 20.71
C GLY A 129 51.13 -17.57 19.39
N ALA A 130 50.66 -18.17 18.29
CA ALA A 130 51.30 -18.09 16.98
C ALA A 130 50.76 -16.92 16.15
N GLY A 131 51.61 -16.21 15.40
CA GLY A 131 51.17 -15.16 14.46
C GLY A 131 50.58 -13.89 15.08
N SER A 132 51.06 -13.48 16.26
CA SER A 132 50.52 -12.35 17.04
C SER A 132 50.46 -11.01 16.29
N ALA A 133 51.37 -10.78 15.32
CA ALA A 133 51.36 -9.57 14.49
C ALA A 133 50.29 -9.62 13.39
N GLU A 134 50.09 -10.78 12.77
CA GLU A 134 49.11 -11.01 11.69
C GLU A 134 47.67 -11.16 12.21
N LEU A 135 47.50 -11.54 13.48
CA LEU A 135 46.21 -11.69 14.18
C LEU A 135 45.77 -10.41 14.92
N ALA A 136 46.58 -9.35 14.91
CA ALA A 136 46.23 -8.09 15.56
C ALA A 136 44.94 -7.49 14.97
N GLY A 137 43.92 -7.31 15.82
CA GLY A 137 42.60 -6.81 15.41
C GLY A 137 41.73 -7.81 14.65
N ALA A 138 42.10 -9.11 14.62
CA ALA A 138 41.29 -10.16 13.99
C ALA A 138 39.91 -10.29 14.63
N ASP A 139 39.81 -10.20 15.96
CA ASP A 139 38.54 -10.30 16.69
C ASP A 139 37.57 -9.17 16.32
N ALA A 140 38.09 -7.93 16.22
CA ALA A 140 37.29 -6.79 15.80
C ALA A 140 36.80 -6.92 14.34
N LYS A 141 37.65 -7.45 13.45
CA LYS A 141 37.27 -7.72 12.04
C LYS A 141 36.26 -8.84 11.92
N LEU A 142 36.40 -9.92 12.70
CA LEU A 142 35.45 -11.04 12.73
C LEU A 142 34.11 -10.61 13.35
N ALA A 143 34.12 -9.81 14.41
CA ALA A 143 32.91 -9.26 15.02
C ALA A 143 32.18 -8.30 14.07
N ALA A 144 32.90 -7.39 13.41
CA ALA A 144 32.33 -6.50 12.40
C ALA A 144 31.74 -7.30 11.22
N LYS A 145 32.43 -8.37 10.80
CA LYS A 145 31.96 -9.24 9.72
C LYS A 145 30.75 -10.08 10.11
N ALA A 146 30.73 -10.62 11.32
CA ALA A 146 29.59 -11.36 11.84
C ALA A 146 28.35 -10.45 11.97
N ALA A 147 28.53 -9.18 12.35
CA ALA A 147 27.47 -8.18 12.35
C ALA A 147 26.97 -7.85 10.94
N GLU A 148 27.88 -7.68 9.96
CA GLU A 148 27.54 -7.48 8.54
C GLU A 148 26.76 -8.69 7.97
N ASP A 149 27.23 -9.92 8.21
CA ASP A 149 26.58 -11.14 7.74
C ASP A 149 25.21 -11.37 8.43
N ALA A 150 25.08 -10.97 9.69
CA ALA A 150 23.81 -10.98 10.42
C ALA A 150 22.82 -9.95 9.84
N GLY A 151 23.26 -8.73 9.57
CA GLY A 151 22.44 -7.68 8.95
C GLY A 151 22.00 -8.03 7.52
N ALA A 152 22.91 -8.54 6.70
CA ALA A 152 22.60 -9.06 5.37
C ALA A 152 21.60 -10.23 5.43
N GLY A 153 21.76 -11.11 6.43
CA GLY A 153 20.82 -12.19 6.73
C GLY A 153 19.42 -11.67 7.11
N GLU A 154 19.35 -10.61 7.90
CA GLU A 154 18.10 -9.99 8.33
C GLU A 154 17.35 -9.34 7.16
N ILE A 155 18.04 -8.56 6.32
CA ILE A 155 17.44 -7.94 5.14
C ILE A 155 16.92 -9.01 4.17
N LYS A 156 17.69 -10.07 3.94
CA LYS A 156 17.24 -11.20 3.12
C LYS A 156 15.99 -11.87 3.68
N ALA A 157 15.88 -12.02 5.01
CA ALA A 157 14.67 -12.53 5.65
C ALA A 157 13.48 -11.58 5.45
N ALA A 158 13.66 -10.27 5.70
CA ALA A 158 12.62 -9.25 5.50
C ALA A 158 12.12 -9.20 4.04
N VAL A 159 13.01 -9.35 3.05
CA VAL A 159 12.62 -9.41 1.62
C VAL A 159 11.86 -10.69 1.29
N ALA A 160 12.20 -11.82 1.92
CA ALA A 160 11.45 -13.06 1.78
C ALA A 160 10.02 -12.93 2.36
N GLU A 161 9.90 -12.31 3.53
CA GLU A 161 8.63 -11.95 4.17
C GLU A 161 7.80 -11.02 3.25
N LEU A 162 8.41 -9.97 2.68
CA LEU A 162 7.77 -9.06 1.72
C LEU A 162 7.23 -9.79 0.50
N ARG A 163 7.99 -10.75 -0.06
CA ARG A 163 7.53 -11.57 -1.18
C ARG A 163 6.35 -12.45 -0.81
N GLU A 164 6.29 -12.98 0.41
CA GLU A 164 5.11 -13.72 0.90
C GLU A 164 3.93 -12.80 1.15
N PHE A 165 4.16 -11.65 1.77
CA PHE A 165 3.16 -10.63 2.03
C PHE A 165 2.45 -10.19 0.74
N VAL A 166 3.21 -9.83 -0.30
CA VAL A 166 2.64 -9.45 -1.61
C VAL A 166 1.85 -10.61 -2.25
N ARG A 167 2.28 -11.86 -2.06
CA ARG A 167 1.54 -13.04 -2.54
C ARG A 167 0.23 -13.23 -1.76
N ALA A 168 0.22 -13.00 -0.45
CA ALA A 168 -0.98 -13.02 0.37
C ALA A 168 -1.95 -11.88 -0.01
N LEU A 169 -1.42 -10.67 -0.23
CA LEU A 169 -2.16 -9.50 -0.67
C LEU A 169 -2.94 -9.78 -1.96
N LYS A 170 -2.28 -10.36 -2.98
CA LYS A 170 -2.91 -10.74 -4.26
C LYS A 170 -4.04 -11.77 -4.14
N ARG A 171 -4.11 -12.52 -3.03
CA ARG A 171 -5.15 -13.54 -2.79
C ARG A 171 -6.36 -12.99 -2.04
N ARG A 172 -6.23 -11.83 -1.42
CA ARG A 172 -7.33 -11.17 -0.73
C ARG A 172 -8.39 -10.77 -1.73
N LYS A 173 -9.64 -11.15 -1.46
CA LYS A 173 -10.79 -10.85 -2.32
C LYS A 173 -11.38 -9.47 -2.04
N ASP A 174 -11.03 -8.87 -0.91
CA ASP A 174 -11.61 -7.63 -0.39
C ASP A 174 -10.81 -6.37 -0.78
N ILE A 175 -9.74 -6.57 -1.55
CA ILE A 175 -8.88 -5.50 -2.05
C ILE A 175 -8.60 -5.68 -3.54
N HIS A 176 -8.33 -4.59 -4.22
CA HIS A 176 -7.76 -4.54 -5.55
C HIS A 176 -6.29 -4.15 -5.46
N VAL A 177 -5.40 -5.00 -5.97
CA VAL A 177 -3.97 -4.69 -6.08
C VAL A 177 -3.73 -4.07 -7.46
N SER A 178 -3.48 -2.76 -7.51
CA SER A 178 -3.22 -2.03 -8.76
C SER A 178 -1.79 -2.24 -9.24
N ILE A 179 -0.82 -2.26 -8.32
CA ILE A 179 0.60 -2.43 -8.62
C ILE A 179 1.22 -3.41 -7.63
N ALA A 180 2.02 -4.34 -8.12
CA ALA A 180 2.78 -5.27 -7.29
C ALA A 180 4.08 -5.66 -7.99
N SER A 181 4.99 -4.70 -8.06
CA SER A 181 6.31 -4.81 -8.68
C SER A 181 7.37 -4.93 -7.59
N LEU A 182 8.05 -6.08 -7.60
CA LEU A 182 9.24 -6.32 -6.80
C LEU A 182 10.41 -6.45 -7.77
N GLY A 183 11.33 -5.48 -7.73
CA GLY A 183 12.46 -5.38 -8.64
C GLY A 183 13.34 -6.61 -8.66
N ARG A 184 14.10 -6.77 -9.75
CA ARG A 184 15.14 -7.81 -9.83
C ARG A 184 16.32 -7.43 -8.94
N LYS A 185 17.18 -8.38 -8.58
CA LYS A 185 18.40 -8.08 -7.83
C LYS A 185 19.30 -7.13 -8.62
N ALA A 186 19.93 -6.16 -7.95
CA ALA A 186 20.93 -5.30 -8.57
C ALA A 186 22.16 -6.12 -8.98
N GLY A 187 22.78 -5.76 -10.12
CA GLY A 187 23.97 -6.44 -10.61
C GLY A 187 25.22 -6.14 -9.78
N LYS A 188 26.21 -7.04 -9.79
CA LYS A 188 27.46 -6.93 -8.99
C LYS A 188 28.19 -5.58 -9.17
N ALA A 189 28.37 -5.13 -10.41
CA ALA A 189 29.04 -3.86 -10.71
C ALA A 189 28.28 -2.65 -10.12
N ARG A 190 26.94 -2.72 -10.06
CA ARG A 190 26.10 -1.68 -9.48
C ARG A 190 26.26 -1.63 -7.97
N LEU A 191 26.23 -2.79 -7.30
CA LEU A 191 26.43 -2.90 -5.86
C LEU A 191 27.82 -2.40 -5.46
N GLU A 192 28.85 -2.72 -6.24
CA GLU A 192 30.21 -2.22 -6.01
C GLU A 192 30.30 -0.69 -6.13
N ALA A 193 29.65 -0.10 -7.15
CA ALA A 193 29.54 1.35 -7.27
C ALA A 193 28.82 2.01 -6.08
N LEU A 194 27.82 1.34 -5.48
CA LEU A 194 27.14 1.84 -4.29
C LEU A 194 28.01 1.80 -3.03
N ARG A 195 28.86 0.77 -2.88
CA ARG A 195 29.84 0.70 -1.78
C ARG A 195 30.81 1.87 -1.78
N HIS A 196 31.19 2.36 -2.96
CA HIS A 196 32.03 3.56 -3.10
C HIS A 196 31.32 4.87 -2.73
N ARG A 197 29.99 4.87 -2.60
CA ARG A 197 29.19 6.03 -2.20
C ARG A 197 28.96 6.12 -0.69
N GLU A 198 29.60 5.25 0.09
CA GLU A 198 29.47 5.21 1.56
C GLU A 198 28.01 5.09 2.02
N LEU A 199 27.19 4.35 1.27
CA LEU A 199 25.80 4.06 1.64
C LEU A 199 25.74 3.04 2.79
N PRO A 200 24.64 3.01 3.57
CA PRO A 200 24.48 2.01 4.62
C PRO A 200 24.53 0.60 4.04
N PRO A 201 25.31 -0.33 4.63
CA PRO A 201 25.37 -1.74 4.22
C PRO A 201 23.99 -2.38 4.03
N ALA A 202 23.08 -2.16 4.99
CA ALA A 202 21.71 -2.69 4.94
C ALA A 202 20.92 -2.24 3.69
N LEU A 203 21.16 -1.03 3.18
CA LEU A 203 20.51 -0.54 1.95
C LEU A 203 21.11 -1.21 0.71
N ILE A 204 22.41 -1.47 0.70
CA ILE A 204 23.08 -2.21 -0.37
C ILE A 204 22.58 -3.65 -0.39
N ASP A 205 22.42 -4.28 0.76
CA ASP A 205 21.85 -5.63 0.90
C ASP A 205 20.39 -5.68 0.43
N LEU A 206 19.61 -4.63 0.71
CA LEU A 206 18.26 -4.53 0.19
C LEU A 206 18.28 -4.57 -1.34
N TYR A 207 19.10 -3.75 -1.99
CA TYR A 207 19.23 -3.74 -3.45
C TYR A 207 19.84 -5.04 -4.01
N ALA A 208 20.67 -5.75 -3.24
CA ALA A 208 21.18 -7.06 -3.61
C ALA A 208 20.08 -8.14 -3.62
N GLU A 209 19.01 -7.97 -2.84
CA GLU A 209 17.86 -8.87 -2.81
C GLU A 209 16.68 -8.41 -3.67
N ILE A 210 16.52 -7.09 -3.85
CA ILE A 210 15.42 -6.45 -4.58
C ILE A 210 15.74 -4.99 -4.99
N ASP A 211 15.93 -4.74 -6.29
CA ASP A 211 16.20 -3.41 -6.84
C ASP A 211 14.90 -2.66 -7.18
N GLY A 212 14.31 -2.06 -6.14
CA GLY A 212 13.08 -1.27 -6.21
C GLY A 212 11.82 -2.05 -5.84
N ILE A 213 10.89 -1.37 -5.18
CA ILE A 213 9.60 -1.89 -4.71
C ILE A 213 8.53 -0.90 -5.16
N HIS A 214 7.44 -1.39 -5.71
CA HIS A 214 6.23 -0.60 -5.90
C HIS A 214 5.02 -1.49 -5.69
N VAL A 215 4.33 -1.29 -4.57
CA VAL A 215 3.11 -2.01 -4.24
C VAL A 215 2.03 -1.00 -3.93
N GLU A 216 0.90 -1.08 -4.64
CA GLU A 216 -0.28 -0.25 -4.40
C GLU A 216 -1.51 -1.16 -4.40
N TRP A 217 -2.37 -0.97 -3.40
CA TRP A 217 -3.63 -1.68 -3.26
C TRP A 217 -4.69 -0.79 -2.63
N ARG A 218 -5.96 -1.12 -2.88
CA ARG A 218 -7.13 -0.41 -2.32
C ARG A 218 -8.20 -1.38 -1.87
N PHE A 219 -8.92 -1.07 -0.80
CA PHE A 219 -10.13 -1.80 -0.45
C PHE A 219 -11.20 -1.66 -1.53
N ILE A 220 -11.98 -2.72 -1.73
CA ILE A 220 -13.20 -2.64 -2.52
C ILE A 220 -14.27 -1.88 -1.71
N GLU A 221 -14.38 -2.18 -0.42
CA GLU A 221 -15.27 -1.47 0.52
C GLU A 221 -14.81 -1.65 1.98
N PRO A 222 -14.87 -0.59 2.82
CA PRO A 222 -15.03 0.83 2.49
C PRO A 222 -13.79 1.39 1.75
N SER A 223 -13.81 2.66 1.33
CA SER A 223 -12.62 3.29 0.73
C SER A 223 -11.44 3.29 1.69
N GLY A 224 -10.25 3.06 1.17
CA GLY A 224 -8.98 3.03 1.91
C GLY A 224 -7.96 2.22 1.11
N GLY A 225 -6.70 2.27 1.48
CA GLY A 225 -5.66 1.57 0.73
C GLY A 225 -4.27 1.77 1.28
N GLY A 226 -3.31 1.15 0.59
CA GLY A 226 -1.91 1.25 0.97
C GLY A 226 -0.98 1.33 -0.23
N CYS A 227 0.14 2.01 -0.03
CA CYS A 227 1.18 2.21 -1.02
C CYS A 227 2.55 2.19 -0.35
N ILE A 228 3.51 1.47 -0.94
CA ILE A 228 4.93 1.61 -0.64
C ILE A 228 5.72 1.64 -1.94
N ARG A 229 6.64 2.59 -2.05
CA ARG A 229 7.48 2.75 -3.23
C ARG A 229 8.93 3.04 -2.84
N VAL A 230 9.77 2.01 -2.84
CA VAL A 230 11.22 2.16 -2.77
C VAL A 230 11.75 2.29 -4.20
N PRO A 231 12.34 3.43 -4.60
CA PRO A 231 12.84 3.60 -5.97
C PRO A 231 13.96 2.60 -6.26
N PRO A 232 14.08 2.11 -7.51
CA PRO A 232 15.27 1.36 -7.89
C PRO A 232 16.50 2.25 -7.78
N VAL A 233 17.68 1.62 -7.69
CA VAL A 233 18.96 2.33 -7.71
C VAL A 233 18.98 3.28 -8.91
N SER A 234 19.53 4.46 -8.73
CA SER A 234 19.70 5.46 -9.79
C SER A 234 20.92 6.34 -9.51
N GLN A 235 21.17 7.33 -10.37
CA GLN A 235 22.19 8.34 -10.10
C GLN A 235 21.89 9.16 -8.84
N TRP A 236 20.62 9.24 -8.42
CA TRP A 236 20.16 9.96 -7.24
C TRP A 236 20.26 9.15 -5.94
N THR A 237 20.62 7.86 -6.01
CA THR A 237 20.85 7.03 -4.82
C THR A 237 22.20 7.38 -4.18
N ARG A 238 22.22 8.49 -3.44
CA ARG A 238 23.35 9.05 -2.70
C ARG A 238 22.82 10.00 -1.62
N PHE A 239 23.58 10.18 -0.54
CA PHE A 239 23.29 11.23 0.43
C PHE A 239 23.47 12.61 -0.21
N THR A 240 22.55 13.53 0.10
CA THR A 240 22.69 14.95 -0.25
C THR A 240 22.24 15.83 0.91
N GLY A 241 22.77 17.05 0.97
CA GLY A 241 22.33 18.06 1.94
C GLY A 241 21.05 18.79 1.50
N ASP A 242 20.62 19.75 2.31
CA ASP A 242 19.33 20.44 2.21
C ASP A 242 19.02 21.07 0.86
N ASP A 243 20.02 21.59 0.13
CA ASP A 243 19.82 22.28 -1.16
C ASP A 243 19.13 21.42 -2.26
N ASN A 244 19.15 20.09 -2.12
CA ASN A 244 18.62 19.16 -3.14
C ASN A 244 17.39 18.38 -2.69
N HIS A 245 16.97 18.51 -1.43
CA HIS A 245 15.81 17.82 -0.90
C HIS A 245 14.75 18.87 -0.55
N TYR A 246 13.50 18.61 -0.90
CA TYR A 246 12.37 19.48 -0.52
C TYR A 246 12.13 19.51 1.01
N MET A 247 13.07 19.00 1.80
CA MET A 247 13.06 18.84 3.26
C MET A 247 14.37 19.42 3.82
N ASN A 248 14.26 20.26 4.85
CA ASN A 248 15.35 21.04 5.43
C ASN A 248 15.79 20.43 6.76
N PHE A 249 16.65 19.40 6.73
CA PHE A 249 17.10 18.65 7.93
C PHE A 249 18.26 19.33 8.70
N GLY A 250 18.82 20.40 8.14
CA GLY A 250 19.92 21.18 8.68
C GLY A 250 21.22 21.00 7.89
N ASP A 251 22.09 22.02 7.93
CA ASP A 251 23.40 22.04 7.25
C ASP A 251 24.40 20.98 7.79
N ASP A 252 24.14 20.46 8.98
CA ASP A 252 24.94 19.47 9.70
C ASP A 252 24.56 18.02 9.36
N ARG A 253 23.44 17.81 8.67
CA ARG A 253 22.93 16.49 8.29
C ARG A 253 22.87 16.28 6.78
N GLU A 254 22.81 15.03 6.38
CA GLU A 254 22.55 14.63 5.00
C GLU A 254 21.51 13.52 4.95
N ALA A 255 20.73 13.51 3.87
CA ALA A 255 19.61 12.60 3.72
C ALA A 255 19.67 11.84 2.39
N LEU A 256 19.04 10.67 2.37
CA LEU A 256 18.84 9.83 1.20
C LEU A 256 17.38 9.35 1.20
N LEU A 257 16.70 9.48 0.07
CA LEU A 257 15.33 8.99 -0.08
C LEU A 257 15.29 7.47 0.03
N LEU A 258 14.58 6.95 1.03
CA LEU A 258 14.32 5.51 1.18
C LEU A 258 13.08 5.11 0.38
N ASP A 259 11.97 5.83 0.57
CA ASP A 259 10.70 5.52 -0.07
C ASP A 259 9.82 6.75 -0.30
N GLU A 260 8.87 6.60 -1.22
CA GLU A 260 7.83 7.59 -1.53
C GLU A 260 6.46 7.04 -1.09
N ILE A 261 5.87 7.60 -0.03
CA ILE A 261 4.51 7.28 0.39
C ILE A 261 3.58 8.41 -0.06
N THR A 262 2.94 8.20 -1.21
CA THR A 262 1.90 9.11 -1.70
C THR A 262 0.68 9.09 -0.78
N PRO A 263 0.05 10.26 -0.48
CA PRO A 263 0.10 11.47 -1.29
C PRO A 263 1.05 12.60 -0.83
N GLU A 264 1.64 12.60 0.38
CA GLU A 264 2.29 13.83 0.91
C GLU A 264 3.52 13.65 1.82
N GLY A 265 4.10 12.44 1.98
CA GLY A 265 5.30 12.26 2.80
C GLY A 265 6.26 11.20 2.27
N ASN A 266 7.55 11.35 2.60
CA ASN A 266 8.61 10.46 2.16
C ASN A 266 9.37 9.93 3.38
N THR A 267 9.86 8.70 3.30
CA THR A 267 10.80 8.19 4.29
C THR A 267 12.23 8.41 3.81
N TRP A 268 13.07 8.89 4.71
CA TRP A 268 14.46 9.26 4.49
C TRP A 268 15.36 8.44 5.40
N ILE A 269 16.54 8.08 4.88
CA ILE A 269 17.69 7.74 5.71
C ILE A 269 18.43 9.05 5.98
N VAL A 270 18.56 9.43 7.24
CA VAL A 270 19.20 10.68 7.67
C VAL A 270 20.40 10.35 8.54
N ARG A 271 21.51 11.06 8.37
CA ARG A 271 22.70 10.92 9.23
C ARG A 271 23.44 12.25 9.37
N ASP A 272 24.29 12.32 10.38
CA ASP A 272 25.22 13.43 10.54
C ASP A 272 26.25 13.43 9.40
N ARG A 273 26.64 14.62 8.95
CA ARG A 273 27.57 14.78 7.84
C ARG A 273 28.94 14.20 8.20
N GLY A 274 29.37 13.19 7.44
CA GLY A 274 30.63 12.48 7.69
C GLY A 274 30.49 11.22 8.56
N ALA A 275 29.30 10.92 9.08
CA ALA A 275 28.99 9.62 9.66
C ALA A 275 29.10 8.50 8.60
N LYS A 276 29.50 7.30 9.01
CA LYS A 276 29.74 6.15 8.12
C LYS A 276 29.12 4.89 8.67
N GLY A 277 28.78 3.95 7.77
CA GLY A 277 28.22 2.66 8.14
C GLY A 277 26.74 2.77 8.55
N ASP A 278 26.39 2.15 9.68
CA ASP A 278 25.02 2.02 10.17
C ASP A 278 24.58 3.13 11.13
N ASP A 279 25.35 4.21 11.23
CA ASP A 279 25.00 5.40 12.00
C ASP A 279 24.05 6.28 11.18
N PHE A 280 22.76 5.95 11.22
CA PHE A 280 21.68 6.69 10.56
C PHE A 280 20.34 6.48 11.26
N GLU A 281 19.41 7.40 11.02
CA GLU A 281 18.01 7.33 11.43
C GLU A 281 17.12 7.13 10.21
N ILE A 282 16.04 6.34 10.35
CA ILE A 282 15.00 6.25 9.33
C ILE A 282 13.88 7.20 9.76
N ILE A 283 13.79 8.33 9.08
CA ILE A 283 12.86 9.41 9.41
C ILE A 283 11.79 9.48 8.34
N PHE A 284 10.54 9.28 8.73
CA PHE A 284 9.42 9.71 7.91
C PHE A 284 9.24 11.21 8.10
N ALA A 285 9.17 11.97 7.01
CA ALA A 285 8.91 13.41 7.08
C ALA A 285 8.05 13.90 5.91
N SER A 286 7.11 14.80 6.22
CA SER A 286 6.33 15.56 5.23
C SER A 286 6.72 17.04 5.25
N ALA A 287 6.42 17.76 4.16
CA ALA A 287 6.66 19.21 4.08
C ALA A 287 6.01 20.01 5.25
N ALA A 288 4.98 19.44 5.89
CA ALA A 288 4.27 20.05 7.02
C ALA A 288 4.96 19.82 8.39
N GLU A 289 5.82 18.81 8.51
CA GLU A 289 6.52 18.47 9.78
C GLU A 289 7.89 19.15 9.90
N GLY A 290 8.44 19.69 8.80
CA GLY A 290 9.75 20.33 8.80
C GLY A 290 10.88 19.35 9.13
N ALA A 291 11.92 19.85 9.81
CA ALA A 291 13.14 19.09 10.15
C ALA A 291 12.94 18.01 11.22
N ASP A 292 11.83 18.08 11.98
CA ASP A 292 11.63 17.26 13.18
C ASP A 292 11.27 15.80 12.84
N GLY A 293 10.42 15.60 11.82
CA GLY A 293 9.98 14.28 11.34
C GLY A 293 9.51 13.31 12.42
N VAL A 294 9.37 12.03 12.05
CA VAL A 294 9.09 10.92 12.97
C VAL A 294 10.02 9.77 12.69
N ILE A 295 10.72 9.28 13.73
CA ILE A 295 11.55 8.08 13.63
C ILE A 295 10.62 6.90 13.32
N ALA A 296 10.78 6.35 12.10
CA ALA A 296 9.93 5.29 11.58
C ALA A 296 10.36 3.90 12.07
N ALA A 297 11.66 3.68 12.18
CA ALA A 297 12.27 2.42 12.61
C ALA A 297 13.77 2.62 12.92
N SER A 298 14.37 1.66 13.61
CA SER A 298 15.82 1.62 13.89
C SER A 298 16.63 0.91 12.80
N SER A 299 15.98 0.20 11.88
CA SER A 299 16.64 -0.48 10.75
C SER A 299 15.72 -0.62 9.53
N ILE A 300 16.31 -0.86 8.35
CA ILE A 300 15.54 -1.05 7.11
C ILE A 300 14.68 -2.32 7.19
N ALA A 301 15.17 -3.38 7.84
CA ALA A 301 14.42 -4.61 8.03
C ALA A 301 13.20 -4.39 8.94
N GLU A 302 13.39 -3.70 10.07
CA GLU A 302 12.30 -3.30 10.97
C GLU A 302 11.29 -2.42 10.23
N TYR A 303 11.76 -1.42 9.47
CA TYR A 303 10.91 -0.54 8.67
C TYR A 303 10.01 -1.32 7.71
N LEU A 304 10.57 -2.26 6.93
CA LEU A 304 9.79 -3.08 6.01
C LEU A 304 8.73 -3.94 6.73
N ARG A 305 9.09 -4.52 7.89
CA ARG A 305 8.14 -5.31 8.69
C ARG A 305 7.03 -4.45 9.28
N ALA A 306 7.37 -3.28 9.79
CA ALA A 306 6.42 -2.33 10.35
C ALA A 306 5.45 -1.82 9.27
N ALA A 307 5.97 -1.51 8.08
CA ALA A 307 5.17 -1.15 6.91
C ALA A 307 4.25 -2.31 6.45
N MET A 308 4.73 -3.56 6.44
CA MET A 308 3.88 -4.71 6.15
C MET A 308 2.79 -4.92 7.20
N ALA A 309 3.11 -4.72 8.49
CA ALA A 309 2.17 -4.85 9.59
C ALA A 309 1.04 -3.81 9.52
N SER A 310 1.34 -2.60 9.03
CA SER A 310 0.34 -1.56 8.75
C SER A 310 -0.38 -1.75 7.41
N GLY A 311 -0.01 -2.77 6.62
CA GLY A 311 -0.56 -2.97 5.28
C GLY A 311 -0.10 -1.94 4.27
N PHE A 312 0.96 -1.19 4.53
CA PHE A 312 1.37 -0.02 3.74
C PHE A 312 0.30 1.09 3.72
N VAL A 313 -0.60 1.14 4.71
CA VAL A 313 -1.65 2.18 4.77
C VAL A 313 -1.01 3.56 4.66
N ALA A 314 -1.65 4.43 3.87
CA ALA A 314 -1.15 5.78 3.66
C ALA A 314 -0.93 6.48 5.01
N TYR A 315 0.15 7.28 5.10
CA TYR A 315 0.52 8.04 6.31
C TYR A 315 0.94 7.17 7.51
N TRP A 316 1.50 5.99 7.23
CA TRP A 316 2.30 5.21 8.15
C TRP A 316 3.79 5.54 7.98
N PRO A 317 4.60 5.66 9.06
CA PRO A 317 4.21 5.73 10.48
C PRO A 317 3.43 7.02 10.77
N ARG A 318 2.80 7.14 11.96
CA ARG A 318 1.99 8.32 12.35
C ARG A 318 2.70 9.63 12.03
N CYS A 319 2.30 10.27 10.94
CA CYS A 319 2.98 11.46 10.44
C CYS A 319 1.98 12.52 10.02
N PHE A 320 1.44 13.20 11.01
CA PHE A 320 0.71 14.45 10.89
C PHE A 320 0.49 14.98 12.29
N ARG A 321 0.76 16.25 12.58
CA ARG A 321 -0.16 16.91 13.54
C ARG A 321 -1.56 16.75 12.95
N PRO A 322 -2.58 16.28 13.71
CA PRO A 322 -3.91 16.00 13.19
C PRO A 322 -4.32 17.00 12.12
N SER A 323 -4.28 16.54 10.87
CA SER A 323 -4.54 17.36 9.71
C SER A 323 -6.04 17.33 9.44
N PRO A 324 -6.64 18.39 8.87
CA PRO A 324 -8.01 18.32 8.39
C PRO A 324 -8.22 17.24 7.30
N TYR A 325 -7.16 16.68 6.70
CA TYR A 325 -7.25 15.69 5.63
C TYR A 325 -7.30 14.24 6.11
N VAL A 326 -6.57 13.89 7.17
CA VAL A 326 -6.50 12.55 7.74
C VAL A 326 -6.23 12.63 9.23
N SER A 327 -7.13 12.07 10.04
CA SER A 327 -6.91 11.91 11.47
C SER A 327 -6.18 10.60 11.81
N TYR A 328 -5.45 10.56 12.92
CA TYR A 328 -4.84 9.31 13.40
C TYR A 328 -5.87 8.20 13.62
N ALA A 329 -7.07 8.56 14.07
CA ALA A 329 -8.17 7.60 14.23
C ALA A 329 -8.57 6.95 12.89
N GLU A 330 -8.51 7.68 11.77
CA GLU A 330 -8.79 7.14 10.44
C GLU A 330 -7.68 6.24 9.92
N GLN A 331 -6.41 6.62 10.12
CA GLN A 331 -5.26 5.75 9.80
C GLN A 331 -5.35 4.44 10.61
N GLU A 332 -5.61 4.53 11.91
CA GLU A 332 -5.77 3.36 12.79
C GLU A 332 -6.96 2.50 12.38
N ALA A 333 -8.06 3.11 11.94
CA ALA A 333 -9.21 2.39 11.41
C ALA A 333 -8.86 1.63 10.12
N GLU A 334 -8.08 2.22 9.21
CA GLU A 334 -7.63 1.57 7.98
C GLU A 334 -6.67 0.41 8.26
N VAL A 335 -5.70 0.59 9.16
CA VAL A 335 -4.80 -0.49 9.61
C VAL A 335 -5.60 -1.60 10.29
N THR A 336 -6.53 -1.26 11.17
CA THR A 336 -7.42 -2.22 11.83
C THR A 336 -8.26 -2.99 10.80
N ARG A 337 -8.82 -2.30 9.80
CA ARG A 337 -9.57 -2.91 8.70
C ARG A 337 -8.70 -3.82 7.84
N PHE A 338 -7.42 -3.48 7.65
CA PHE A 338 -6.47 -4.30 6.92
C PHE A 338 -6.15 -5.60 7.67
N CYS A 339 -5.91 -5.51 8.98
CA CYS A 339 -5.59 -6.65 9.85
C CYS A 339 -6.79 -7.55 10.14
N ALA A 340 -8.02 -7.06 9.99
CA ALA A 340 -9.24 -7.85 10.14
C ALA A 340 -9.38 -8.94 9.05
N PRO A 341 -10.13 -10.04 9.31
CA PRO A 341 -10.41 -11.06 8.30
C PRO A 341 -10.99 -10.46 7.00
N PRO A 342 -10.54 -10.89 5.81
CA PRO A 342 -11.02 -10.37 4.54
C PRO A 342 -12.55 -10.49 4.39
N VAL A 343 -13.20 -9.38 4.09
CA VAL A 343 -14.65 -9.35 3.83
C VAL A 343 -14.91 -9.65 2.35
N THR A 344 -15.57 -10.76 2.06
CA THR A 344 -15.87 -11.10 0.65
C THR A 344 -16.81 -10.04 0.06
N PRO A 345 -16.41 -9.32 -1.00
CA PRO A 345 -17.28 -8.35 -1.62
C PRO A 345 -18.51 -9.01 -2.24
N GLU A 346 -19.57 -8.23 -2.34
CA GLU A 346 -20.74 -8.60 -3.11
C GLU A 346 -20.39 -8.83 -4.58
N LYS A 347 -21.00 -9.85 -5.18
CA LYS A 347 -20.75 -10.18 -6.59
C LYS A 347 -21.50 -9.22 -7.50
N ILE A 348 -20.79 -8.70 -8.49
CA ILE A 348 -21.37 -7.96 -9.62
C ILE A 348 -22.07 -8.97 -10.54
N ARG A 349 -23.37 -8.80 -10.72
CA ARG A 349 -24.23 -9.66 -11.55
C ARG A 349 -25.48 -8.88 -11.98
N ALA A 350 -26.17 -9.34 -13.02
CA ALA A 350 -27.43 -8.74 -13.46
C ALA A 350 -28.42 -8.52 -12.31
N GLY A 351 -29.06 -7.35 -12.29
CA GLY A 351 -29.97 -6.88 -11.25
C GLY A 351 -29.28 -6.35 -9.98
N LYS A 352 -27.95 -6.42 -9.87
CA LYS A 352 -27.23 -5.87 -8.72
C LYS A 352 -26.96 -4.37 -8.90
N ARG A 353 -27.20 -3.61 -7.84
CA ARG A 353 -26.83 -2.19 -7.72
C ARG A 353 -25.31 -2.06 -7.59
N VAL A 354 -24.74 -1.13 -8.34
CA VAL A 354 -23.30 -0.88 -8.38
C VAL A 354 -22.97 0.59 -8.22
N GLN A 355 -21.79 0.85 -7.65
CA GLN A 355 -21.13 2.14 -7.63
C GLN A 355 -19.83 2.02 -8.41
N PHE A 356 -19.45 3.02 -9.20
CA PHE A 356 -18.21 3.02 -9.98
C PHE A 356 -17.48 4.36 -9.92
N SER A 357 -16.14 4.30 -9.91
CA SER A 357 -15.27 5.46 -9.77
C SER A 357 -14.94 6.07 -11.13
N TYR A 358 -15.92 6.73 -11.74
CA TYR A 358 -15.74 7.51 -12.98
C TYR A 358 -15.94 9.01 -12.68
N PHE A 359 -15.19 9.90 -13.34
CA PHE A 359 -15.23 11.37 -13.19
C PHE A 359 -15.02 11.95 -11.77
N SER A 360 -14.36 11.26 -10.83
CA SER A 360 -14.40 11.61 -9.38
C SER A 360 -15.82 11.64 -8.74
N GLU A 361 -16.85 11.29 -9.51
CA GLU A 361 -18.27 11.51 -9.21
C GLU A 361 -19.00 10.28 -8.64
N GLY A 362 -18.36 9.11 -8.68
CA GLY A 362 -18.84 7.86 -8.06
C GLY A 362 -20.15 7.28 -8.61
N GLY A 363 -20.44 7.41 -9.91
CA GLY A 363 -21.72 7.04 -10.53
C GLY A 363 -22.37 5.72 -10.05
N ARG A 364 -23.71 5.69 -10.13
CA ARG A 364 -24.57 4.60 -9.64
C ARG A 364 -25.45 4.05 -10.75
N GLY A 365 -25.80 2.77 -10.62
CA GLY A 365 -26.68 2.11 -11.57
C GLY A 365 -26.96 0.65 -11.22
N GLU A 366 -27.66 -0.01 -12.12
CA GLU A 366 -28.00 -1.43 -12.03
C GLU A 366 -27.33 -2.19 -13.18
N VAL A 367 -26.67 -3.29 -12.86
CA VAL A 367 -26.06 -4.16 -13.88
C VAL A 367 -27.17 -4.83 -14.70
N ILE A 368 -27.11 -4.67 -16.01
CA ILE A 368 -28.00 -5.32 -16.98
C ILE A 368 -27.38 -6.64 -17.46
N ALA A 369 -26.13 -6.58 -17.90
CA ALA A 369 -25.39 -7.69 -18.49
C ALA A 369 -23.91 -7.61 -18.16
N ALA A 370 -23.16 -8.69 -18.40
CA ALA A 370 -21.71 -8.72 -18.28
C ALA A 370 -21.09 -9.52 -19.43
N GLN A 371 -19.92 -9.09 -19.88
CA GLN A 371 -19.21 -9.69 -21.00
C GLN A 371 -17.70 -9.57 -20.81
N ASP A 372 -16.96 -10.59 -21.26
CA ASP A 372 -15.52 -10.49 -21.42
C ASP A 372 -15.19 -9.67 -22.67
N ALA A 373 -14.20 -8.78 -22.57
CA ALA A 373 -13.69 -7.99 -23.67
C ALA A 373 -12.59 -8.73 -24.44
N LYS A 374 -12.48 -8.43 -25.74
CA LYS A 374 -11.37 -8.90 -26.58
C LYS A 374 -10.04 -8.32 -26.07
N PRO A 375 -8.95 -9.10 -26.10
CA PRO A 375 -7.61 -8.58 -25.82
C PRO A 375 -7.22 -7.48 -26.82
N CYS A 376 -7.11 -6.27 -26.31
CA CYS A 376 -6.65 -5.05 -26.98
C CYS A 376 -6.07 -4.08 -25.97
N ARG A 377 -5.45 -2.98 -26.43
CA ARG A 377 -4.87 -1.94 -25.58
C ARG A 377 -5.84 -1.41 -24.52
N LEU A 378 -7.12 -1.27 -24.87
CA LEU A 378 -8.15 -0.81 -23.95
C LEU A 378 -8.42 -1.85 -22.85
N SER A 379 -8.53 -3.13 -23.19
CA SER A 379 -8.71 -4.20 -22.19
C SER A 379 -7.46 -4.47 -21.33
N GLU A 380 -6.26 -4.18 -21.85
CA GLU A 380 -5.02 -4.23 -21.07
C GLU A 380 -5.02 -3.16 -19.98
N PHE A 381 -5.47 -1.95 -20.34
CA PHE A 381 -5.61 -0.86 -19.40
C PHE A 381 -6.80 -1.05 -18.47
N ALA A 382 -7.98 -1.35 -19.00
CA ALA A 382 -9.26 -1.33 -18.30
C ALA A 382 -9.65 -2.68 -17.67
N GLY A 383 -8.92 -3.76 -17.95
CA GLY A 383 -9.28 -5.11 -17.56
C GLY A 383 -10.15 -5.82 -18.60
N ALA A 384 -10.18 -7.15 -18.54
CA ALA A 384 -10.83 -7.98 -19.55
C ALA A 384 -12.32 -8.20 -19.33
N LYS A 385 -12.94 -7.62 -18.30
CA LYS A 385 -14.35 -7.85 -17.96
C LYS A 385 -15.11 -6.55 -17.85
N PHE A 386 -16.26 -6.50 -18.50
CA PHE A 386 -17.15 -5.35 -18.52
C PHE A 386 -18.56 -5.75 -18.12
N ALA A 387 -19.29 -4.79 -17.55
CA ALA A 387 -20.72 -4.91 -17.32
C ALA A 387 -21.44 -3.74 -17.98
N GLU A 388 -22.54 -4.06 -18.64
CA GLU A 388 -23.51 -3.07 -19.08
C GLU A 388 -24.31 -2.63 -17.86
N VAL A 389 -24.34 -1.33 -17.59
CA VAL A 389 -24.97 -0.74 -16.41
C VAL A 389 -26.02 0.25 -16.87
N ARG A 390 -27.26 0.05 -16.42
CA ARG A 390 -28.32 1.06 -16.51
C ARG A 390 -28.00 2.17 -15.51
N LEU A 391 -27.68 3.35 -16.00
CA LEU A 391 -27.32 4.48 -15.15
C LEU A 391 -28.56 5.05 -14.48
N ASP A 392 -28.42 5.56 -13.25
CA ASP A 392 -29.55 6.14 -12.51
C ASP A 392 -30.13 7.41 -13.15
N LEU A 393 -29.33 8.06 -13.99
CA LEU A 393 -29.67 9.25 -14.77
C LEU A 393 -30.26 8.93 -16.15
N GLY A 394 -30.41 7.66 -16.47
CA GLY A 394 -30.87 7.19 -17.77
C GLY A 394 -29.73 6.77 -18.70
N GLY A 395 -30.08 5.99 -19.72
CA GLY A 395 -29.12 5.34 -20.61
C GLY A 395 -28.47 4.09 -20.00
N ALA A 396 -27.64 3.44 -20.81
CA ALA A 396 -26.84 2.30 -20.40
C ALA A 396 -25.44 2.43 -20.99
N ALA A 397 -24.43 2.01 -20.23
CA ALA A 397 -23.06 2.02 -20.70
C ALA A 397 -22.30 0.79 -20.22
N TRP A 398 -21.31 0.37 -21.01
CA TRP A 398 -20.38 -0.68 -20.65
C TRP A 398 -19.23 -0.12 -19.83
N ILE A 399 -19.09 -0.62 -18.61
CA ILE A 399 -18.14 -0.16 -17.62
C ILE A 399 -17.25 -1.34 -17.19
N PRO A 400 -15.93 -1.15 -17.07
CA PRO A 400 -15.04 -2.20 -16.58
C PRO A 400 -15.38 -2.65 -15.16
N LEU A 401 -15.40 -3.97 -14.94
CA LEU A 401 -15.69 -4.57 -13.62
C LEU A 401 -14.69 -4.10 -12.55
N LYS A 402 -13.45 -3.80 -12.93
CA LYS A 402 -12.41 -3.40 -11.98
C LYS A 402 -12.61 -2.00 -11.39
N TRP A 403 -13.48 -1.18 -11.97
CA TRP A 403 -13.79 0.18 -11.49
C TRP A 403 -15.16 0.28 -10.83
N MET A 404 -15.85 -0.85 -10.67
CA MET A 404 -17.15 -0.91 -10.02
C MET A 404 -17.10 -1.81 -8.79
N LYS A 405 -17.95 -1.49 -7.83
CA LYS A 405 -18.27 -2.34 -6.69
C LYS A 405 -19.77 -2.56 -6.64
N ALA A 406 -20.19 -3.75 -6.24
CA ALA A 406 -21.58 -4.01 -5.92
C ALA A 406 -21.89 -3.44 -4.53
N THR A 407 -23.01 -2.74 -4.39
CA THR A 407 -23.39 -2.16 -3.10
C THR A 407 -23.82 -3.28 -2.14
N ALA A 408 -23.18 -3.35 -0.97
CA ALA A 408 -23.49 -4.34 0.06
C ALA A 408 -24.60 -3.89 1.02
N LYS A 409 -24.75 -2.57 1.19
CA LYS A 409 -25.67 -1.91 2.12
C LYS A 409 -26.55 -0.92 1.37
N VAL A 410 -27.76 -0.73 1.89
CA VAL A 410 -28.62 0.42 1.53
C VAL A 410 -28.07 1.64 2.27
N ASP A 411 -27.32 2.48 1.56
CA ASP A 411 -26.79 3.74 2.06
C ASP A 411 -27.84 4.87 1.94
N ALA A 412 -27.46 6.10 2.34
CA ALA A 412 -28.33 7.26 2.25
C ALA A 412 -28.82 7.52 0.80
N TYR A 413 -27.95 7.30 -0.19
CA TYR A 413 -28.32 7.49 -1.59
C TYR A 413 -29.42 6.52 -2.03
N GLU A 414 -29.24 5.22 -1.78
CA GLU A 414 -30.23 4.21 -2.17
C GLU A 414 -31.55 4.40 -1.40
N ARG A 415 -31.49 4.80 -0.12
CA ARG A 415 -32.69 5.10 0.69
C ARG A 415 -33.48 6.29 0.17
N LEU A 416 -32.83 7.41 -0.17
CA LEU A 416 -33.50 8.60 -0.68
C LEU A 416 -34.07 8.39 -2.10
N ARG A 417 -33.41 7.54 -2.90
CA ARG A 417 -33.84 7.18 -4.25
C ARG A 417 -35.05 6.25 -4.26
N ASP A 418 -35.24 5.43 -3.23
CA ASP A 418 -36.37 4.49 -3.13
C ASP A 418 -37.72 5.23 -3.33
N PRO A 419 -38.53 4.86 -4.34
CA PRO A 419 -39.83 5.48 -4.59
C PRO A 419 -40.80 5.34 -3.41
N SER A 420 -40.62 4.34 -2.55
CA SER A 420 -41.44 4.14 -1.35
C SER A 420 -41.03 5.02 -0.17
N PHE A 421 -39.85 5.66 -0.24
CA PHE A 421 -39.39 6.59 0.78
C PHE A 421 -40.01 7.99 0.58
N ASP A 422 -40.89 8.37 1.51
CA ASP A 422 -41.53 9.68 1.52
C ASP A 422 -40.59 10.75 2.10
N LEU A 423 -39.91 11.44 1.19
CA LEU A 423 -38.98 12.53 1.50
C LEU A 423 -39.65 13.69 2.24
N LEU A 424 -40.91 14.01 1.95
CA LEU A 424 -41.60 15.13 2.58
C LEU A 424 -42.08 14.78 3.97
N ALA A 425 -42.57 13.55 4.18
CA ALA A 425 -42.86 13.06 5.53
C ALA A 425 -41.60 13.05 6.40
N ALA A 426 -40.47 12.57 5.86
CA ALA A 426 -39.17 12.61 6.55
C ALA A 426 -38.74 14.05 6.86
N ALA A 427 -38.88 14.98 5.90
CA ALA A 427 -38.56 16.39 6.08
C ALA A 427 -39.39 17.05 7.18
N ARG A 428 -40.68 16.74 7.25
CA ARG A 428 -41.60 17.29 8.26
C ARG A 428 -41.34 16.71 9.65
N ALA A 429 -40.86 15.47 9.72
CA ALA A 429 -40.49 14.83 10.99
C ALA A 429 -39.17 15.38 11.54
N ASP A 430 -38.12 15.44 10.70
CA ASP A 430 -36.82 15.99 11.07
C ASP A 430 -36.08 16.50 9.81
N LEU A 431 -36.25 17.80 9.55
CA LEU A 431 -35.66 18.44 8.39
C LEU A 431 -34.12 18.46 8.45
N SER A 432 -33.55 18.64 9.64
CA SER A 432 -32.09 18.68 9.80
C SER A 432 -31.46 17.31 9.53
N ALA A 433 -32.09 16.23 10.02
CA ALA A 433 -31.66 14.87 9.72
C ALA A 433 -31.79 14.54 8.23
N LEU A 434 -32.90 14.95 7.58
CA LEU A 434 -33.05 14.74 6.14
C LEU A 434 -31.99 15.48 5.34
N LEU A 435 -31.71 16.76 5.65
CA LEU A 435 -30.69 17.54 4.96
C LEU A 435 -29.29 16.92 5.14
N ALA A 436 -29.00 16.38 6.33
CA ALA A 436 -27.77 15.63 6.57
C ALA A 436 -27.70 14.38 5.69
N ASP A 437 -28.78 13.60 5.58
CA ASP A 437 -28.83 12.41 4.71
C ASP A 437 -28.68 12.76 3.23
N VAL A 438 -29.33 13.84 2.77
CA VAL A 438 -29.14 14.34 1.39
C VAL A 438 -27.69 14.75 1.20
N ALA A 439 -27.09 15.47 2.14
CA ALA A 439 -25.67 15.81 2.09
C ALA A 439 -24.80 14.55 1.97
N ARG A 440 -25.00 13.51 2.79
CA ARG A 440 -24.25 12.24 2.70
C ARG A 440 -24.36 11.62 1.31
N ALA A 441 -25.55 11.63 0.74
CA ALA A 441 -25.86 11.01 -0.54
C ALA A 441 -25.25 11.77 -1.73
N ILE A 442 -25.22 13.10 -1.70
CA ILE A 442 -24.79 13.93 -2.83
C ILE A 442 -23.43 14.60 -2.65
N GLY A 443 -22.82 14.53 -1.46
CA GLY A 443 -21.53 15.15 -1.15
C GLY A 443 -21.53 16.68 -1.08
N PRO A 444 -20.44 17.30 -0.58
CA PRO A 444 -20.28 18.75 -0.55
C PRO A 444 -20.02 19.33 -1.95
N LEU A 445 -20.22 20.64 -2.11
CA LEU A 445 -19.89 21.37 -3.35
C LEU A 445 -18.41 21.81 -3.31
N PHE A 446 -17.53 21.19 -4.12
CA PHE A 446 -16.10 21.56 -4.19
C PHE A 446 -15.68 22.21 -5.52
N SER A 447 -14.62 23.01 -5.46
CA SER A 447 -14.13 23.94 -6.49
C SER A 447 -13.43 23.32 -7.70
N TYR A 448 -13.21 22.00 -7.76
CA TYR A 448 -12.63 21.36 -8.96
C TYR A 448 -13.47 21.58 -10.23
N THR A 449 -14.72 22.00 -10.09
CA THR A 449 -15.68 22.23 -11.19
C THR A 449 -15.95 23.71 -11.50
N THR A 450 -15.54 24.67 -10.65
CA THR A 450 -15.91 26.09 -10.88
C THR A 450 -15.09 26.79 -11.96
N ARG A 451 -14.01 26.15 -12.47
CA ARG A 451 -13.11 26.76 -13.48
C ARG A 451 -12.93 25.97 -14.77
N SER A 452 -13.47 24.77 -14.88
CA SER A 452 -13.27 23.92 -16.06
C SER A 452 -14.60 23.57 -16.72
N PHE A 453 -15.01 24.45 -17.62
CA PHE A 453 -16.11 24.31 -18.58
C PHE A 453 -17.52 24.25 -17.95
N GLY A 454 -18.57 24.50 -18.73
CA GLY A 454 -19.97 24.58 -18.29
C GLY A 454 -20.56 23.24 -17.79
N VAL A 455 -19.90 22.63 -16.81
CA VAL A 455 -20.15 21.29 -16.28
C VAL A 455 -21.00 21.41 -15.01
N ILE A 456 -22.13 20.68 -15.02
CA ILE A 456 -23.00 20.46 -13.87
C ILE A 456 -22.15 19.90 -12.70
N PRO A 457 -22.22 20.48 -11.47
CA PRO A 457 -21.49 19.98 -10.31
C PRO A 457 -21.75 18.50 -9.96
N ASP A 458 -20.77 17.80 -9.40
CA ASP A 458 -20.85 16.36 -9.09
C ASP A 458 -22.01 16.00 -8.15
N ASN A 459 -22.33 16.89 -7.20
CA ASN A 459 -23.46 16.71 -6.29
C ASN A 459 -24.81 16.81 -7.02
N ALA A 460 -24.90 17.57 -8.11
CA ALA A 460 -26.09 17.69 -8.92
C ALA A 460 -26.40 16.42 -9.72
N ARG A 461 -25.39 15.70 -10.24
CA ARG A 461 -25.61 14.40 -10.89
C ARG A 461 -26.18 13.36 -9.93
N ARG A 462 -25.66 13.31 -8.70
CA ARG A 462 -26.19 12.42 -7.66
C ARG A 462 -27.60 12.81 -7.24
N ALA A 463 -27.84 14.10 -7.02
CA ALA A 463 -29.17 14.61 -6.74
C ALA A 463 -30.18 14.26 -7.84
N ALA A 464 -29.80 14.43 -9.11
CA ALA A 464 -30.63 14.01 -10.24
C ALA A 464 -30.96 12.53 -10.19
N GLY A 465 -30.01 11.66 -9.81
CA GLY A 465 -30.27 10.25 -9.62
C GLY A 465 -31.25 10.00 -8.46
N ILE A 466 -31.20 10.72 -7.35
CA ILE A 466 -32.21 10.59 -6.30
C ILE A 466 -33.61 11.00 -6.81
N LEU A 467 -33.66 12.06 -7.61
CA LEU A 467 -34.91 12.65 -8.12
C LEU A 467 -35.52 11.87 -9.30
N ALA A 468 -34.71 11.16 -10.09
CA ALA A 468 -35.12 10.46 -11.32
C ALA A 468 -36.11 9.30 -11.10
N THR A 469 -36.34 8.87 -9.85
CA THR A 469 -37.35 7.84 -9.54
C THR A 469 -38.77 8.39 -9.48
N ARG A 470 -38.96 9.66 -9.79
CA ARG A 470 -40.22 10.40 -9.68
C ARG A 470 -40.49 11.14 -10.99
N PRO A 471 -41.77 11.33 -11.38
CA PRO A 471 -42.11 12.21 -12.50
C PRO A 471 -41.45 13.58 -12.35
N PHE A 472 -40.95 14.16 -13.44
CA PHE A 472 -40.16 15.40 -13.39
C PHE A 472 -40.89 16.56 -12.70
N ALA A 473 -42.21 16.72 -12.94
CA ALA A 473 -43.02 17.73 -12.27
C ALA A 473 -43.13 17.50 -10.75
N GLU A 474 -43.21 16.24 -10.30
CA GLU A 474 -43.22 15.89 -8.88
C GLU A 474 -41.86 16.16 -8.23
N ALA A 475 -40.76 15.90 -8.94
CA ALA A 475 -39.41 16.23 -8.48
C ALA A 475 -39.23 17.74 -8.27
N ILE A 476 -39.74 18.58 -9.18
CA ILE A 476 -39.75 20.04 -9.01
C ILE A 476 -40.56 20.43 -7.77
N ALA A 477 -41.78 19.91 -7.63
CA ALA A 477 -42.65 20.23 -6.51
C ALA A 477 -42.00 19.86 -5.16
N LEU A 478 -41.39 18.68 -5.08
CA LEU A 478 -40.63 18.20 -3.92
C LEU A 478 -39.52 19.17 -3.52
N VAL A 479 -38.65 19.58 -4.46
CA VAL A 479 -37.51 20.48 -4.14
C VAL A 479 -37.99 21.87 -3.72
N CYS A 480 -39.05 22.39 -4.36
CA CYS A 480 -39.69 23.64 -3.94
C CYS A 480 -40.27 23.55 -2.52
N GLU A 481 -40.92 22.44 -2.18
CA GLU A 481 -41.49 22.24 -0.84
C GLU A 481 -40.42 22.06 0.23
N LEU A 482 -39.34 21.31 -0.06
CA LEU A 482 -38.17 21.23 0.82
C LEU A 482 -37.54 22.61 1.07
N THR A 483 -37.48 23.44 0.03
CA THR A 483 -37.00 24.82 0.14
C THR A 483 -37.90 25.64 1.07
N ALA A 484 -39.22 25.58 0.88
CA ALA A 484 -40.18 26.28 1.72
C ALA A 484 -40.12 25.80 3.19
N LEU A 485 -39.98 24.50 3.43
CA LEU A 485 -39.81 23.94 4.77
C LEU A 485 -38.53 24.46 5.44
N SER A 486 -37.41 24.53 4.69
CA SER A 486 -36.14 25.07 5.19
C SER A 486 -36.22 26.55 5.54
N GLU A 487 -36.92 27.35 4.74
CA GLU A 487 -37.15 28.77 5.00
C GLU A 487 -38.06 28.99 6.21
N ALA A 488 -39.14 28.21 6.32
CA ALA A 488 -40.05 28.24 7.47
C ALA A 488 -39.34 27.84 8.78
N ALA A 489 -38.48 26.82 8.72
CA ALA A 489 -37.66 26.37 9.84
C ALA A 489 -36.46 27.30 10.14
N LYS A 490 -36.21 28.33 9.32
CA LYS A 490 -35.09 29.27 9.45
C LYS A 490 -33.73 28.58 9.52
N ILE A 491 -33.55 27.50 8.75
CA ILE A 491 -32.25 26.81 8.67
C ILE A 491 -31.26 27.75 7.95
N GLY A 492 -30.18 28.11 8.63
CA GLY A 492 -29.15 28.99 8.09
C GLY A 492 -28.42 28.34 6.91
N ARG A 493 -28.66 28.85 5.68
CA ARG A 493 -28.05 28.32 4.44
C ARG A 493 -26.53 28.44 4.40
N GLU A 494 -25.99 29.47 5.06
CA GLU A 494 -24.55 29.80 5.13
C GLU A 494 -23.85 29.30 6.40
N SER A 495 -24.58 28.54 7.25
CA SER A 495 -24.05 28.05 8.52
C SER A 495 -23.63 26.60 8.40
N TRP A 496 -22.40 26.30 8.82
CA TRP A 496 -21.89 24.93 8.87
C TRP A 496 -22.67 24.10 9.88
N ILE A 497 -23.21 22.97 9.43
CA ILE A 497 -23.87 21.98 10.27
C ILE A 497 -22.94 20.77 10.41
N ALA A 498 -22.77 20.28 11.64
CA ALA A 498 -22.00 19.06 11.90
C ALA A 498 -22.67 17.84 11.26
N LEU A 499 -21.86 16.98 10.66
CA LEU A 499 -22.29 15.74 10.03
C LEU A 499 -21.67 14.56 10.78
N GLU A 500 -22.50 13.74 11.40
CA GLU A 500 -22.04 12.49 12.00
C GLU A 500 -21.61 11.49 10.90
N LYS A 501 -20.46 10.84 11.09
CA LYS A 501 -19.94 9.79 10.22
C LYS A 501 -20.71 8.48 10.46
N THR A 502 -21.38 8.00 9.42
CA THR A 502 -22.27 6.82 9.46
C THR A 502 -21.79 5.69 8.55
N GLY A 503 -20.87 5.99 7.63
CA GLY A 503 -20.49 5.09 6.55
C GLY A 503 -21.48 5.10 5.38
N ASP A 504 -22.52 5.94 5.40
CA ASP A 504 -23.42 6.20 4.26
C ASP A 504 -22.84 7.23 3.29
N GLU A 505 -21.71 7.85 3.62
CA GLU A 505 -21.18 8.99 2.89
C GLU A 505 -20.59 8.57 1.55
N PHE A 506 -21.14 9.14 0.49
CA PHE A 506 -20.66 8.87 -0.85
C PHE A 506 -19.24 9.41 -1.09
N SER A 507 -18.94 10.58 -0.50
CA SER A 507 -17.65 11.29 -0.64
C SER A 507 -17.00 11.49 0.74
N ALA A 508 -16.75 10.40 1.48
CA ALA A 508 -16.20 10.47 2.83
C ALA A 508 -14.91 11.31 2.93
N ALA A 509 -14.02 11.23 1.93
CA ALA A 509 -12.80 12.04 1.88
C ALA A 509 -13.08 13.55 1.76
N GLU A 510 -14.12 13.95 1.02
CA GLU A 510 -14.50 15.36 0.91
C GLU A 510 -15.19 15.85 2.20
N PHE A 511 -15.97 14.99 2.87
CA PHE A 511 -16.51 15.34 4.19
C PHE A 511 -15.41 15.48 5.23
N ALA A 512 -14.37 14.64 5.20
CA ALA A 512 -13.19 14.80 6.04
C ALA A 512 -12.55 16.19 5.82
N ARG A 513 -12.36 16.60 4.55
CA ARG A 513 -11.87 17.96 4.19
C ARG A 513 -12.74 19.08 4.76
N CYS A 514 -14.05 18.88 4.81
CA CYS A 514 -14.99 19.82 5.44
C CYS A 514 -15.08 19.66 6.97
N SER A 515 -14.13 18.96 7.61
CA SER A 515 -14.14 18.68 9.05
C SER A 515 -15.44 18.02 9.52
N TRP A 516 -15.99 17.13 8.69
CA TRP A 516 -17.28 16.47 8.90
C TRP A 516 -18.42 17.47 9.13
N ARG A 517 -18.52 18.46 8.23
CA ARG A 517 -19.59 19.45 8.21
C ARG A 517 -20.11 19.63 6.79
N PHE A 518 -21.32 20.16 6.68
CA PHE A 518 -21.92 20.54 5.41
C PHE A 518 -22.63 21.91 5.50
N LEU A 519 -22.83 22.55 4.36
CA LEU A 519 -23.64 23.76 4.23
C LEU A 519 -25.00 23.38 3.63
N PRO A 520 -26.13 23.79 4.23
CA PRO A 520 -27.44 23.56 3.64
C PRO A 520 -27.58 24.19 2.25
N ARG A 521 -26.92 25.32 1.97
CA ARG A 521 -26.88 25.89 0.61
C ARG A 521 -26.40 24.86 -0.43
N ASP A 522 -25.34 24.11 -0.13
CA ASP A 522 -24.76 23.16 -1.09
C ASP A 522 -25.71 21.99 -1.36
N VAL A 523 -26.55 21.63 -0.39
CA VAL A 523 -27.63 20.65 -0.55
C VAL A 523 -28.66 21.16 -1.57
N PHE A 524 -29.16 22.39 -1.40
CA PHE A 524 -30.14 22.97 -2.31
C PHE A 524 -29.57 23.24 -3.71
N LEU A 525 -28.34 23.75 -3.81
CA LEU A 525 -27.65 23.90 -5.09
C LEU A 525 -27.49 22.55 -5.81
N GLY A 526 -27.17 21.48 -5.07
CA GLY A 526 -27.14 20.12 -5.59
C GLY A 526 -28.52 19.66 -6.09
N LEU A 527 -29.58 19.84 -5.31
CA LEU A 527 -30.95 19.47 -5.70
C LEU A 527 -31.45 20.23 -6.94
N PHE A 528 -31.27 21.55 -6.99
CA PHE A 528 -31.65 22.36 -8.16
C PHE A 528 -30.79 22.06 -9.37
N GLY A 529 -29.48 21.87 -9.19
CA GLY A 529 -28.60 21.38 -10.26
C GLY A 529 -29.05 20.01 -10.76
N GLY A 530 -29.53 19.15 -9.87
CA GLY A 530 -30.11 17.85 -10.24
C GLY A 530 -31.33 17.98 -11.13
N LEU A 531 -32.24 18.91 -10.81
CA LEU A 531 -33.38 19.21 -11.68
C LEU A 531 -32.96 19.76 -13.05
N VAL A 532 -31.86 20.53 -13.14
CA VAL A 532 -31.30 20.96 -14.43
C VAL A 532 -30.85 19.74 -15.24
N VAL A 533 -30.17 18.77 -14.62
CA VAL A 533 -29.78 17.53 -15.33
C VAL A 533 -31.01 16.80 -15.86
N LEU A 534 -32.04 16.63 -15.01
CA LEU A 534 -33.26 15.95 -15.42
C LEU A 534 -34.00 16.70 -16.53
N ALA A 535 -34.00 18.04 -16.54
CA ALA A 535 -34.56 18.81 -17.63
C ALA A 535 -33.87 18.49 -18.97
N HIS A 536 -32.53 18.41 -18.97
CA HIS A 536 -31.76 18.03 -20.16
C HIS A 536 -32.06 16.59 -20.61
N VAL A 537 -32.12 15.64 -19.67
CA VAL A 537 -32.45 14.23 -19.96
C VAL A 537 -33.84 14.10 -20.55
N GLU A 538 -34.86 14.69 -19.91
CA GLU A 538 -36.25 14.62 -20.34
C GLU A 538 -36.50 15.32 -21.68
N SER A 539 -35.92 16.51 -21.86
CA SER A 539 -36.05 17.28 -23.10
C SER A 539 -35.41 16.55 -24.28
N ALA A 540 -34.22 16.00 -24.09
CA ALA A 540 -33.54 15.24 -25.13
C ALA A 540 -34.27 13.92 -25.45
N ALA A 541 -34.73 13.19 -24.42
CA ALA A 541 -35.44 11.93 -24.60
C ALA A 541 -36.79 12.10 -25.34
N ARG A 542 -37.51 13.20 -25.06
CA ARG A 542 -38.79 13.52 -25.71
C ARG A 542 -38.62 14.29 -27.03
N GLY A 543 -37.44 14.85 -27.29
CA GLY A 543 -37.20 15.73 -28.44
C GLY A 543 -38.01 17.04 -28.39
N VAL A 544 -38.38 17.50 -27.19
CA VAL A 544 -39.24 18.68 -27.00
C VAL A 544 -38.46 19.82 -26.34
N PRO A 545 -38.80 21.09 -26.61
CA PRO A 545 -38.27 22.24 -25.88
C PRO A 545 -38.43 22.15 -24.36
N GLY A 546 -37.54 22.80 -23.62
CA GLY A 546 -37.61 22.83 -22.15
C GLY A 546 -38.95 23.36 -21.61
N ARG A 547 -39.57 24.31 -22.32
CA ARG A 547 -40.88 24.88 -21.98
C ARG A 547 -42.06 23.92 -22.05
N GLU A 548 -41.88 22.76 -22.68
CA GLU A 548 -42.90 21.72 -22.80
C GLU A 548 -42.73 20.57 -21.78
N LEU A 549 -41.74 20.69 -20.90
CA LEU A 549 -41.47 19.68 -19.87
C LEU A 549 -42.47 19.73 -18.72
N VAL A 550 -42.88 20.94 -18.32
CA VAL A 550 -43.76 21.19 -17.17
C VAL A 550 -44.74 22.32 -17.46
N ASP A 551 -45.78 22.44 -16.64
CA ASP A 551 -46.78 23.50 -16.76
C ASP A 551 -46.27 24.86 -16.26
N ALA A 552 -46.99 25.92 -16.63
CA ALA A 552 -46.66 27.29 -16.22
C ALA A 552 -46.66 27.46 -14.69
N ALA A 553 -47.54 26.74 -13.99
CA ALA A 553 -47.63 26.78 -12.53
C ALA A 553 -46.35 26.25 -11.86
N SER A 554 -45.72 25.21 -12.42
CA SER A 554 -44.44 24.67 -11.96
C SER A 554 -43.31 25.68 -12.15
N VAL A 555 -43.31 26.42 -13.28
CA VAL A 555 -42.32 27.48 -13.53
C VAL A 555 -42.52 28.66 -12.58
N GLU A 556 -43.77 29.04 -12.29
CA GLU A 556 -44.10 30.13 -11.37
C GLU A 556 -43.62 29.84 -9.94
N ARG A 557 -43.76 28.61 -9.46
CA ARG A 557 -43.22 28.19 -8.14
C ARG A 557 -41.71 28.41 -8.01
N LEU A 558 -40.98 28.39 -9.12
CA LEU A 558 -39.55 28.59 -9.15
C LEU A 558 -39.17 30.08 -9.19
N ALA A 559 -40.08 31.00 -9.49
CA ALA A 559 -39.77 32.40 -9.82
C ALA A 559 -39.03 33.13 -8.68
N ALA A 560 -39.42 32.88 -7.44
CA ALA A 560 -38.86 33.54 -6.25
C ALA A 560 -37.56 32.89 -5.73
N LEU A 561 -37.17 31.72 -6.25
CA LEU A 561 -36.05 30.94 -5.70
C LEU A 561 -34.74 31.26 -6.44
N GLU A 562 -33.75 31.81 -5.75
CA GLU A 562 -32.47 32.18 -6.38
C GLU A 562 -31.74 30.97 -6.99
N ASP A 563 -31.66 29.86 -6.23
CA ASP A 563 -31.02 28.60 -6.64
C ASP A 563 -31.63 27.99 -7.92
N ALA A 564 -32.90 28.31 -8.22
CA ALA A 564 -33.60 27.79 -9.40
C ALA A 564 -33.30 28.55 -10.70
N LYS A 565 -32.40 29.55 -10.69
CA LYS A 565 -32.09 30.37 -11.88
C LYS A 565 -31.70 29.55 -13.12
N ALA A 566 -30.81 28.58 -12.95
CA ALA A 566 -30.37 27.72 -14.05
C ALA A 566 -31.50 26.83 -14.56
N LEU A 567 -32.32 26.28 -13.64
CA LEU A 567 -33.48 25.47 -13.99
C LEU A 567 -34.51 26.28 -14.77
N ARG A 568 -34.84 27.50 -14.33
CA ARG A 568 -35.74 28.39 -15.07
C ARG A 568 -35.23 28.64 -16.49
N SER A 569 -33.93 28.91 -16.65
CA SER A 569 -33.34 29.09 -17.97
C SER A 569 -33.55 27.87 -18.87
N ALA A 570 -33.33 26.66 -18.34
CA ALA A 570 -33.56 25.41 -19.07
C ALA A 570 -35.03 25.21 -19.43
N LEU A 571 -35.95 25.47 -18.48
CA LEU A 571 -37.39 25.35 -18.68
C LEU A 571 -37.99 26.43 -19.57
N THR A 572 -37.27 27.53 -19.85
CA THR A 572 -37.71 28.55 -20.83
C THR A 572 -37.12 28.34 -22.23
N ALA A 573 -36.29 27.32 -22.42
CA ALA A 573 -35.66 27.07 -23.72
C ALA A 573 -36.71 26.75 -24.79
N GLU A 574 -36.56 27.39 -25.96
CA GLU A 574 -37.45 27.21 -27.11
C GLU A 574 -37.03 26.04 -28.02
N ALA A 575 -35.81 25.53 -27.84
CA ALA A 575 -35.29 24.37 -28.53
C ALA A 575 -35.11 23.19 -27.56
N PRO A 576 -35.09 21.93 -28.06
CA PRO A 576 -34.69 20.79 -27.26
C PRO A 576 -33.32 21.01 -26.63
N LEU A 577 -33.19 20.68 -25.36
CA LEU A 577 -31.95 20.75 -24.60
C LEU A 577 -31.02 19.61 -25.04
N ALA A 578 -29.71 19.89 -25.05
CA ALA A 578 -28.72 18.88 -25.39
C ALA A 578 -28.66 17.80 -24.30
N ALA A 579 -28.67 16.52 -24.70
CA ALA A 579 -28.46 15.41 -23.78
C ALA A 579 -27.10 15.54 -23.06
N PRO A 580 -27.00 15.14 -21.78
CA PRO A 580 -25.71 14.98 -21.13
C PRO A 580 -24.87 13.97 -21.95
N ARG A 581 -23.69 14.38 -22.43
CA ARG A 581 -22.77 13.46 -23.11
C ARG A 581 -21.96 12.70 -22.07
N TRP A 582 -22.02 11.37 -22.15
CA TRP A 582 -21.30 10.45 -21.24
C TRP A 582 -19.93 10.02 -21.79
N SER A 583 -19.72 10.15 -23.10
CA SER A 583 -18.51 9.72 -23.80
C SER A 583 -17.88 10.88 -24.57
N TYR A 584 -16.55 10.86 -24.65
CA TYR A 584 -15.73 11.85 -25.36
C TYR A 584 -15.14 11.33 -26.68
N SER A 585 -15.44 10.11 -27.13
CA SER A 585 -14.79 9.54 -28.33
C SER A 585 -15.75 9.28 -29.49
N ASP A 586 -15.32 9.72 -30.67
CA ASP A 586 -15.88 9.39 -31.98
C ASP A 586 -15.35 8.03 -32.53
N ASP A 587 -14.57 7.29 -31.73
CA ASP A 587 -13.92 6.01 -32.09
C ASP A 587 -14.76 4.79 -31.66
N ASP A 588 -14.76 3.71 -32.46
CA ASP A 588 -15.48 2.44 -32.19
C ASP A 588 -14.83 1.60 -31.07
N GLN A 589 -14.77 2.15 -29.86
CA GLN A 589 -14.24 1.51 -28.65
C GLN A 589 -14.97 0.20 -28.34
N ALA A 590 -16.29 0.17 -28.54
CA ALA A 590 -17.09 -1.04 -28.38
C ALA A 590 -16.62 -2.14 -29.33
N GLY A 591 -16.39 -1.83 -30.61
CA GLY A 591 -15.84 -2.75 -31.59
C GLY A 591 -14.46 -3.30 -31.21
N GLU A 592 -13.54 -2.44 -30.76
CA GLU A 592 -12.21 -2.84 -30.28
C GLU A 592 -12.27 -3.81 -29.11
N LEU A 593 -13.19 -3.58 -28.18
CA LEU A 593 -13.42 -4.43 -27.01
C LEU A 593 -14.28 -5.66 -27.34
N GLY A 594 -14.84 -5.75 -28.55
CA GLY A 594 -15.78 -6.82 -28.93
C GLY A 594 -17.12 -6.75 -28.20
N LEU A 595 -17.49 -5.57 -27.70
CA LEU A 595 -18.79 -5.27 -27.11
C LEU A 595 -19.84 -5.01 -28.21
N PRO A 596 -21.14 -4.95 -27.88
CA PRO A 596 -22.19 -4.68 -28.86
C PRO A 596 -21.92 -3.39 -29.66
N LYS A 597 -22.12 -3.44 -30.98
CA LYS A 597 -21.85 -2.33 -31.88
C LYS A 597 -22.68 -1.10 -31.51
N GLY A 598 -22.04 0.06 -31.40
CA GLY A 598 -22.68 1.32 -31.05
C GLY A 598 -23.05 1.44 -29.57
N ALA A 599 -22.58 0.53 -28.72
CA ALA A 599 -22.76 0.66 -27.29
C ALA A 599 -21.85 1.75 -26.72
N ASP A 600 -22.37 2.52 -25.77
CA ASP A 600 -21.56 3.47 -25.00
C ASP A 600 -20.58 2.69 -24.11
N VAL A 601 -19.31 3.09 -24.13
CA VAL A 601 -18.26 2.51 -23.28
C VAL A 601 -17.63 3.61 -22.44
N LEU A 602 -17.50 3.37 -21.14
CA LEU A 602 -16.84 4.28 -20.22
C LEU A 602 -15.46 3.72 -19.83
N LEU A 603 -14.40 4.29 -20.42
CA LEU A 603 -12.98 3.94 -20.23
C LEU A 603 -12.15 5.07 -19.57
N GLY A 604 -12.00 5.09 -18.25
CA GLY A 604 -11.09 6.01 -17.55
C GLY A 604 -11.45 6.32 -16.09
N THR A 605 -10.49 6.93 -15.38
CA THR A 605 -10.71 7.75 -14.18
C THR A 605 -10.60 9.25 -14.52
N GLY A 606 -10.60 9.58 -15.82
CA GLY A 606 -10.30 10.90 -16.35
C GLY A 606 -11.57 11.68 -16.68
N TYR A 607 -11.52 12.96 -16.32
CA TYR A 607 -12.36 14.06 -16.79
C TYR A 607 -12.74 14.01 -18.27
#